data_AF-A0A7X1E4J8-F1
#
_entry.id   AF-A0A7X1E4J8-F1
#
_cell.length_a   1.000
_cell.length_b   1.000
_cell.length_c   1.000
_cell.angle_alpha   90.00
_cell.angle_beta   90.00
_cell.angle_gamma   90.00
#
_symmetry.space_group_name_H-M   'P 1'
#
loop_
_entity.id
_entity.type
_entity.pdbx_description
1 polymer ?
#
loop_
_entity_poly.entity_id
_entity_poly.type
_entity_poly.pdbx_seq_one_letter_code
_entity_poly.pdbx_strand_id
1 'polypeptide(L)'
;MSKPQKLSQSQIASALGVSRQYVNKLKKQGMPVDSVDAAKAWRDENSQRGTGFRSGSNTDEISIPEDELDTSPQAALKRAEVAEAKIGWILDSAIKKGDTGKIQSLLRLHSQATASLTAAKKQFLEIQEQESRLIGFEKVAIIAEQTLSTLIVLLDALPDESAALIAPDEPEPVRKVIADKVSKLKKTIRAQLEEVGKGEPED
;
A
#
# COMPACT_ATOMS: atom_id res chain seq x y z
N MET A 1 -24.92 69.59 19.66
CA MET A 1 -24.63 68.15 19.81
C MET A 1 -24.77 67.50 18.45
N SER A 2 -23.67 67.05 17.85
CA SER A 2 -23.63 66.53 16.48
C SER A 2 -24.32 65.16 16.39
N LYS A 3 -25.18 64.95 15.38
CA LYS A 3 -25.87 63.67 15.15
C LYS A 3 -24.82 62.58 14.83
N PRO A 4 -24.92 61.36 15.41
CA PRO A 4 -24.00 60.28 15.06
C PRO A 4 -24.17 59.94 13.59
N GLN A 5 -23.10 60.10 12.82
CA GLN A 5 -23.07 59.85 11.38
C GLN A 5 -23.13 58.33 11.18
N LYS A 6 -24.30 57.80 10.80
CA LYS A 6 -24.49 56.37 10.55
C LYS A 6 -23.54 55.93 9.44
N LEU A 7 -22.56 55.10 9.79
CA LEU A 7 -21.63 54.50 8.83
C LEU A 7 -22.40 53.71 7.78
N SER A 8 -21.99 53.83 6.51
CA SER A 8 -22.64 53.07 5.45
C SER A 8 -22.34 51.57 5.62
N GLN A 9 -23.30 50.71 5.28
CA GLN A 9 -23.14 49.26 5.39
C GLN A 9 -21.95 48.73 4.57
N SER A 10 -21.56 49.45 3.52
CA SER A 10 -20.38 49.11 2.72
C SER A 10 -19.08 49.34 3.49
N GLN A 11 -19.00 50.42 4.27
CA GLN A 11 -17.83 50.71 5.11
C GLN A 11 -17.71 49.71 6.26
N ILE A 12 -18.85 49.33 6.87
CA ILE A 12 -18.88 48.30 7.92
C ILE A 12 -18.48 46.93 7.34
N ALA A 13 -18.94 46.59 6.14
CA ALA A 13 -18.58 45.35 5.45
C ALA A 13 -17.07 45.27 5.18
N SER A 14 -16.47 46.34 4.65
CA SER A 14 -15.04 46.43 4.41
C SER A 14 -14.22 46.34 5.70
N ALA A 15 -14.65 47.03 6.77
CA ALA A 15 -13.93 47.02 8.04
C ALA A 15 -14.03 45.67 8.79
N LEU A 16 -15.12 44.92 8.62
CA LEU A 16 -15.32 43.61 9.24
C LEU A 16 -14.83 42.43 8.38
N GLY A 17 -14.37 42.69 7.15
CA GLY A 17 -13.89 41.66 6.22
C GLY A 17 -14.98 40.72 5.72
N VAL A 18 -16.23 41.19 5.61
CA VAL A 18 -17.40 40.37 5.25
C VAL A 18 -18.19 41.00 4.10
N SER A 19 -19.04 40.21 3.44
CA SER A 19 -19.87 40.72 2.35
C SER A 19 -20.98 41.66 2.88
N ARG A 20 -21.38 42.64 2.06
CA ARG A 20 -22.49 43.56 2.39
C ARG A 20 -23.82 42.83 2.66
N GLN A 21 -24.05 41.70 1.98
CA GLN A 21 -25.21 40.84 2.20
C GLN A 21 -25.19 40.21 3.60
N TYR A 22 -24.02 39.78 4.06
CA TYR A 22 -23.85 39.24 5.40
C TYR A 22 -24.06 40.31 6.48
N VAL A 23 -23.56 41.53 6.29
CA VAL A 23 -23.85 42.68 7.18
C VAL A 23 -25.35 42.96 7.28
N ASN A 24 -26.09 42.87 6.17
CA ASN A 24 -27.55 43.03 6.17
C ASN A 24 -28.25 41.95 7.00
N LYS A 25 -27.75 40.71 6.97
CA LYS A 25 -28.24 39.63 7.81
C LYS A 25 -27.97 39.92 9.29
N LEU A 26 -26.75 40.31 9.65
CA LEU A 26 -26.36 40.64 11.03
C LEU A 26 -27.15 41.84 11.57
N LYS A 27 -27.40 42.86 10.74
CA LYS A 27 -28.25 44.00 11.11
C LYS A 27 -29.68 43.56 11.44
N LYS A 28 -30.27 42.63 10.68
CA LYS A 28 -31.59 42.05 10.99
C LYS A 28 -31.59 41.24 12.29
N GLN A 29 -30.42 40.72 12.70
CA GLN A 29 -30.23 40.00 13.95
C GLN A 29 -29.94 40.93 15.14
N GLY A 30 -29.88 42.25 14.94
CA GLY A 30 -29.69 43.24 16.00
C GLY A 30 -28.29 43.86 16.08
N MET A 31 -27.43 43.62 15.09
CA MET A 31 -26.08 44.21 15.09
C MET A 31 -26.13 45.76 15.00
N PRO A 32 -25.47 46.48 15.92
CA PRO A 32 -25.37 47.93 15.86
C PRO A 32 -24.56 48.36 14.63
N VAL A 33 -25.01 49.41 13.95
CA VAL A 33 -24.38 49.95 12.72
C VAL A 33 -23.85 51.37 12.90
N ASP A 34 -23.84 51.85 14.14
CA ASP A 34 -23.49 53.22 14.47
C ASP A 34 -21.96 53.40 14.61
N SER A 35 -21.22 52.32 14.88
CA SER A 35 -19.75 52.27 14.88
C SER A 35 -19.26 50.90 14.44
N VAL A 36 -18.09 50.86 13.79
CA VAL A 36 -17.39 49.60 13.44
C VAL A 36 -17.03 48.82 14.71
N ASP A 37 -16.60 49.51 15.78
CA ASP A 37 -16.18 48.88 17.03
C ASP A 37 -17.36 48.19 17.72
N ALA A 38 -18.54 48.83 17.72
CA ALA A 38 -19.77 48.25 18.25
C ALA A 38 -20.23 47.03 17.44
N ALA A 39 -20.12 47.09 16.11
CA ALA A 39 -20.45 45.97 15.23
C ALA A 39 -19.51 44.78 15.45
N LYS A 40 -18.23 45.04 15.71
CA LYS A 40 -17.22 44.02 16.01
C LYS A 40 -17.48 43.36 17.37
N ALA A 41 -17.68 44.14 18.43
CA ALA A 41 -18.00 43.61 19.75
C ALA A 41 -19.30 42.78 19.74
N TRP A 42 -20.35 43.28 19.08
CA TRP A 42 -21.59 42.53 18.93
C TRP A 42 -21.40 41.23 18.16
N ARG A 43 -20.56 41.22 17.11
CA ARG A 43 -20.25 39.99 16.36
C ARG A 43 -19.46 39.01 17.22
N ASP A 44 -18.50 39.46 18.01
CA ASP A 44 -17.71 38.57 18.86
C ASP A 44 -18.57 37.93 19.96
N GLU A 45 -19.58 38.67 20.48
CA GLU A 45 -20.56 38.17 21.45
C GLU A 45 -21.67 37.31 20.83
N ASN A 46 -22.14 37.64 19.62
CA ASN A 46 -23.30 37.00 18.96
C ASN A 46 -22.91 36.06 17.82
N SER A 47 -21.62 35.81 17.60
CA SER A 47 -21.16 34.71 16.75
C SER A 47 -21.50 33.41 17.46
N GLN A 48 -22.76 33.00 17.36
CA GLN A 48 -23.08 31.59 17.49
C GLN A 48 -22.16 30.86 16.53
N ARG A 49 -21.36 29.96 17.10
CA ARG A 49 -20.48 29.01 16.40
C ARG A 49 -21.32 28.16 15.46
N GLY A 50 -21.77 28.77 14.37
CA GLY A 50 -22.62 28.20 13.34
C GLY A 50 -21.74 27.45 12.38
N THR A 51 -21.37 26.23 12.76
CA THR A 51 -21.48 25.02 11.93
C THR A 51 -21.74 25.30 10.44
N GLY A 52 -20.69 25.57 9.66
CA GLY A 52 -20.97 25.98 8.27
C GLY A 52 -19.83 26.15 7.28
N PHE A 53 -18.58 25.79 7.58
CA PHE A 53 -17.63 25.31 6.59
C PHE A 53 -16.52 24.55 7.33
N ARG A 54 -16.35 23.28 6.98
CA ARG A 54 -15.39 22.35 7.56
C ARG A 54 -13.97 22.82 7.23
N SER A 55 -13.40 23.66 8.08
CA SER A 55 -11.97 23.61 8.38
C SER A 55 -11.87 23.14 9.82
N GLY A 56 -12.05 21.84 10.02
CA GLY A 56 -11.67 21.18 11.25
C GLY A 56 -10.14 21.12 11.31
N SER A 57 -9.51 22.29 11.47
CA SER A 57 -8.21 22.39 12.13
C SER A 57 -8.45 22.39 13.63
N ASN A 58 -9.17 21.37 14.14
CA ASN A 58 -8.82 20.81 15.43
C ASN A 58 -7.75 19.79 15.09
N THR A 59 -6.53 20.26 14.88
CA THR A 59 -5.36 19.57 15.39
C THR A 59 -5.46 19.69 16.92
N ASP A 60 -6.45 19.01 17.52
CA ASP A 60 -6.10 18.27 18.71
C ASP A 60 -4.99 17.38 18.19
N GLU A 61 -3.78 17.75 18.57
CA GLU A 61 -2.56 17.03 18.28
C GLU A 61 -2.83 15.61 18.76
N ILE A 62 -3.29 14.76 17.83
CA ILE A 62 -3.22 13.32 17.99
C ILE A 62 -1.71 13.11 17.96
N SER A 63 -1.10 13.25 19.13
CA SER A 63 0.25 12.82 19.42
C SER A 63 0.17 11.31 19.32
N ILE A 64 0.21 10.81 18.09
CA ILE A 64 0.54 9.43 17.83
C ILE A 64 1.94 9.30 18.43
N PRO A 65 2.16 8.44 19.45
CA PRO A 65 3.49 8.21 19.96
C PRO A 65 4.41 7.93 18.77
N GLU A 66 5.40 8.81 18.56
CA GLU A 66 6.34 8.71 17.43
C GLU A 66 7.09 7.37 17.42
N ASP A 67 7.13 6.69 18.58
CA ASP A 67 7.85 5.44 18.81
C ASP A 67 7.15 4.15 18.34
N GLU A 68 5.91 4.18 17.84
CA GLU A 68 5.21 2.94 17.44
C GLU A 68 4.50 3.00 16.07
N LEU A 69 4.79 3.99 15.22
CA LEU A 69 4.47 3.81 13.80
C LEU A 69 5.49 2.84 13.21
N ASP A 70 5.16 1.54 13.25
CA ASP A 70 5.88 0.55 12.46
C ASP A 70 5.80 1.00 10.98
N THR A 71 6.90 1.60 10.52
CA THR A 71 7.09 2.05 9.14
C THR A 71 7.59 0.91 8.26
N SER A 72 7.68 -0.31 8.79
CA SER A 72 8.04 -1.46 7.98
C SER A 72 7.04 -1.60 6.82
N PRO A 73 7.52 -2.06 5.66
CA PRO A 73 6.66 -2.40 4.53
C PRO A 73 5.53 -3.37 4.92
N GLN A 74 5.78 -4.24 5.91
CA GLN A 74 4.80 -5.19 6.42
C GLN A 74 3.68 -4.50 7.21
N ALA A 75 4.00 -3.51 8.04
CA ALA A 75 2.99 -2.71 8.74
C ALA A 75 2.23 -1.77 7.79
N ALA A 76 2.86 -1.28 6.72
CA ALA A 76 2.16 -0.56 5.66
C ALA A 76 1.13 -1.46 4.96
N LEU A 77 1.50 -2.70 4.62
CA LEU A 77 0.59 -3.70 4.04
C LEU A 77 -0.59 -4.02 4.95
N LYS A 78 -0.32 -4.36 6.22
CA LYS A 78 -1.37 -4.66 7.22
C LYS A 78 -2.33 -3.49 7.40
N ARG A 79 -1.81 -2.26 7.43
CA ARG A 79 -2.66 -1.05 7.51
C ARG A 79 -3.58 -0.92 6.30
N ALA A 80 -3.07 -1.20 5.09
CA ALA A 80 -3.87 -1.16 3.87
C ALA A 80 -4.95 -2.27 3.84
N GLU A 81 -4.62 -3.49 4.29
CA GLU A 81 -5.59 -4.60 4.42
C GLU A 81 -6.72 -4.28 5.39
N VAL A 82 -6.38 -3.76 6.57
CA VAL A 82 -7.37 -3.37 7.57
C VAL A 82 -8.25 -2.22 7.05
N ALA A 83 -7.68 -1.27 6.31
CA ALA A 83 -8.43 -0.15 5.74
C ALA A 83 -9.42 -0.63 4.67
N GLU A 84 -8.99 -1.51 3.76
CA GLU A 84 -9.84 -2.08 2.71
C GLU A 84 -10.99 -2.89 3.31
N ALA A 85 -10.69 -3.80 4.26
CA ALA A 85 -11.70 -4.62 4.93
C ALA A 85 -12.75 -3.78 5.68
N LYS A 86 -12.32 -2.73 6.39
CA LYS A 86 -13.23 -1.82 7.09
C LYS A 86 -14.14 -1.06 6.11
N ILE A 87 -13.59 -0.55 5.02
CA ILE A 87 -14.37 0.20 4.02
C ILE A 87 -15.35 -0.74 3.29
N GLY A 88 -14.91 -1.96 2.96
CA GLY A 88 -15.77 -3.01 2.39
C GLY A 88 -16.95 -3.35 3.29
N TRP A 89 -16.71 -3.52 4.59
CA TRP A 89 -17.79 -3.79 5.56
C TRP A 89 -18.79 -2.63 5.66
N ILE A 90 -18.32 -1.38 5.68
CA ILE A 90 -19.19 -0.20 5.72
C ILE A 90 -19.98 -0.07 4.42
N LEU A 91 -19.36 -0.37 3.27
CA LEU A 91 -20.00 -0.35 1.97
C LEU A 91 -21.12 -1.40 1.89
N ASP A 92 -20.85 -2.65 2.27
CA ASP A 92 -21.86 -3.72 2.34
C ASP A 92 -23.03 -3.36 3.27
N SER A 93 -22.71 -2.79 4.42
CA SER A 93 -23.72 -2.28 5.37
C SER A 93 -24.58 -1.16 4.79
N ALA A 94 -24.00 -0.27 3.97
CA ALA A 94 -24.72 0.81 3.30
C ALA A 94 -25.60 0.30 2.15
N ILE A 95 -25.13 -0.70 1.41
CA ILE A 95 -25.90 -1.39 0.35
C ILE A 95 -27.13 -2.05 0.96
N LYS A 96 -26.97 -2.83 2.04
CA LYS A 96 -28.08 -3.50 2.74
C LYS A 96 -29.14 -2.53 3.26
N LYS A 97 -28.75 -1.31 3.65
CA LYS A 97 -29.64 -0.26 4.14
C LYS A 97 -30.27 0.59 3.04
N GLY A 98 -29.82 0.46 1.79
CA GLY A 98 -30.33 1.25 0.65
C GLY A 98 -29.93 2.74 0.68
N ASP A 99 -28.86 3.09 1.40
CA ASP A 99 -28.39 4.48 1.55
C ASP A 99 -27.65 4.96 0.28
N THR A 100 -28.39 5.22 -0.80
CA THR A 100 -27.84 5.55 -2.15
C THR A 100 -26.84 6.71 -2.15
N GLY A 101 -27.05 7.73 -1.31
CA GLY A 101 -26.13 8.87 -1.19
C GLY A 101 -24.78 8.51 -0.56
N LYS A 102 -24.74 7.55 0.38
CA LYS A 102 -23.48 7.10 0.98
C LYS A 102 -22.77 6.08 0.10
N ILE A 103 -23.52 5.23 -0.61
CA ILE A 103 -22.97 4.16 -1.47
C ILE A 103 -21.98 4.72 -2.48
N GLN A 104 -22.30 5.81 -3.19
CA GLN A 104 -21.36 6.40 -4.16
C GLN A 104 -20.05 6.89 -3.51
N SER A 105 -20.15 7.54 -2.35
CA SER A 105 -18.97 8.02 -1.63
C SER A 105 -18.11 6.87 -1.09
N LEU A 106 -18.75 5.81 -0.58
CA LEU A 106 -18.10 4.62 -0.06
C LEU A 106 -17.47 3.79 -1.17
N LEU A 107 -18.10 3.71 -2.35
CA LEU A 107 -17.54 3.02 -3.52
C LEU A 107 -16.23 3.69 -3.98
N ARG A 108 -16.18 5.03 -3.98
CA ARG A 108 -14.95 5.78 -4.30
C ARG A 108 -13.86 5.55 -3.25
N LEU A 109 -14.23 5.54 -1.97
CA LEU A 109 -13.28 5.24 -0.89
C LEU A 109 -12.78 3.79 -0.96
N HIS A 110 -13.66 2.85 -1.33
CA HIS A 110 -13.32 1.45 -1.50
C HIS A 110 -12.33 1.28 -2.65
N SER A 111 -12.58 1.86 -3.82
CA SER A 111 -11.65 1.78 -4.95
C SER A 111 -10.30 2.40 -4.63
N GLN A 112 -10.28 3.51 -3.89
CA GLN A 112 -9.04 4.11 -3.39
C GLN A 112 -8.31 3.19 -2.40
N ALA A 113 -9.04 2.52 -1.50
CA ALA A 113 -8.46 1.57 -0.56
C ALA A 113 -7.89 0.33 -1.27
N THR A 114 -8.61 -0.24 -2.22
CA THR A 114 -8.13 -1.34 -3.07
C THR A 114 -6.87 -0.94 -3.83
N ALA A 115 -6.83 0.25 -4.43
CA ALA A 115 -5.63 0.76 -5.11
C ALA A 115 -4.45 0.90 -4.13
N SER A 116 -4.70 1.39 -2.92
CA SER A 116 -3.65 1.50 -1.88
C SER A 116 -3.13 0.15 -1.42
N LEU A 117 -4.01 -0.87 -1.31
CA LEU A 117 -3.64 -2.25 -1.00
C LEU A 117 -2.75 -2.84 -2.09
N THR A 118 -3.12 -2.69 -3.36
CA THR A 118 -2.32 -3.17 -4.49
C THR A 118 -0.95 -2.51 -4.52
N ALA A 119 -0.88 -1.19 -4.28
CA ALA A 119 0.38 -0.48 -4.20
C ALA A 119 1.25 -0.97 -3.03
N ALA A 120 0.69 -1.14 -1.84
CA ALA A 120 1.41 -1.64 -0.66
C ALA A 120 1.92 -3.07 -0.86
N LYS A 121 1.11 -3.96 -1.48
CA LYS A 121 1.52 -5.32 -1.85
C LYS A 121 2.70 -5.31 -2.81
N LYS A 122 2.65 -4.46 -3.85
CA LYS A 122 3.74 -4.33 -4.82
C LYS A 122 5.03 -3.86 -4.14
N GLN A 123 4.95 -2.83 -3.31
CA GLN A 123 6.10 -2.30 -2.57
C GLN A 123 6.70 -3.34 -1.61
N PHE A 124 5.86 -4.11 -0.93
CA PHE A 124 6.30 -5.19 -0.05
C PHE A 124 7.07 -6.27 -0.81
N LEU A 125 6.59 -6.68 -1.98
CA LEU A 125 7.26 -7.66 -2.84
C LEU A 125 8.59 -7.12 -3.40
N GLU A 126 8.61 -5.88 -3.86
CA GLU A 126 9.81 -5.22 -4.39
C GLU A 126 10.91 -5.13 -3.33
N ILE A 127 10.55 -4.77 -2.09
CA ILE A 127 11.50 -4.70 -0.98
C ILE A 127 12.01 -6.10 -0.62
N GLN A 128 11.14 -7.12 -0.61
CA GLN A 128 11.61 -8.49 -0.36
C GLN A 128 12.51 -9.06 -1.46
N GLU A 129 12.31 -8.67 -2.72
CA GLU A 129 13.22 -9.01 -3.81
C GLU A 129 14.57 -8.30 -3.64
N GLN A 130 14.56 -7.01 -3.28
CA GLN A 130 15.77 -6.22 -3.03
C GLN A 130 16.56 -6.75 -1.82
N GLU A 131 15.88 -7.19 -0.77
CA GLU A 131 16.48 -7.79 0.43
C GLU A 131 16.99 -9.22 0.18
N SER A 132 16.95 -9.73 -1.06
CA SER A 132 17.38 -11.09 -1.45
C SER A 132 16.66 -12.21 -0.69
N ARG A 133 15.49 -11.93 -0.12
CA ARG A 133 14.70 -12.85 0.70
C ARG A 133 13.73 -13.69 -0.15
N LEU A 134 13.36 -13.17 -1.31
CA LEU A 134 12.63 -13.88 -2.37
C LEU A 134 13.48 -13.89 -3.64
N ILE A 135 13.87 -15.08 -4.10
CA ILE A 135 14.42 -15.26 -5.44
C ILE A 135 13.24 -15.61 -6.35
N GLY A 136 13.03 -14.84 -7.42
CA GLY A 136 11.99 -15.14 -8.40
C GLY A 136 12.17 -16.54 -8.98
N PHE A 137 11.06 -17.27 -9.18
CA PHE A 137 11.08 -18.64 -9.70
C PHE A 137 11.88 -18.78 -10.99
N GLU A 138 11.78 -17.80 -11.89
CA GLU A 138 12.55 -17.77 -13.15
C GLU A 138 14.06 -17.70 -12.91
N LYS A 139 14.53 -16.92 -11.91
CA LYS A 139 15.94 -16.88 -11.52
C LYS A 139 16.39 -18.22 -10.92
N VAL A 140 15.56 -18.86 -10.11
CA VAL A 140 15.85 -20.20 -9.55
C VAL A 140 15.94 -21.24 -10.67
N ALA A 141 15.01 -21.22 -11.63
CA ALA A 141 15.02 -22.13 -12.76
C ALA A 141 16.29 -21.98 -13.60
N ILE A 142 16.71 -20.75 -13.90
CA ILE A 142 17.95 -20.48 -14.65
C ILE A 142 19.18 -20.99 -13.87
N ILE A 143 19.29 -20.68 -12.58
CA ILE A 143 20.42 -21.12 -11.75
C ILE A 143 20.45 -22.66 -11.65
N ALA A 144 19.28 -23.28 -11.46
CA ALA A 144 19.16 -24.73 -11.40
C ALA A 144 19.54 -25.38 -12.74
N GLU A 145 19.08 -24.85 -13.87
CA GLU A 145 19.42 -25.34 -15.21
C GLU A 145 20.92 -25.23 -15.50
N GLN A 146 21.54 -24.10 -15.16
CA GLN A 146 22.98 -23.89 -15.32
C GLN A 146 23.79 -24.87 -14.45
N THR A 147 23.37 -25.05 -13.19
CA THR A 147 24.03 -25.96 -12.24
C THR A 147 23.89 -27.41 -12.70
N LEU A 148 22.68 -27.83 -13.11
CA LEU A 148 22.42 -29.17 -13.62
C LEU A 148 23.19 -29.45 -14.91
N SER A 149 23.26 -28.49 -15.83
CA SER A 149 24.06 -28.61 -17.06
C SER A 149 25.53 -28.85 -16.75
N THR A 150 26.09 -28.10 -15.80
CA THR A 150 27.49 -28.28 -15.35
C THR A 150 27.71 -29.65 -14.72
N LEU A 151 26.79 -30.09 -13.85
CA LEU A 151 26.87 -31.42 -13.22
C LEU A 151 26.76 -32.56 -14.23
N ILE A 152 25.93 -32.43 -15.26
CA ILE A 152 25.83 -33.43 -16.33
C ILE A 152 27.15 -33.56 -17.08
N VAL A 153 27.80 -32.44 -17.43
CA VAL A 153 29.10 -32.44 -18.11
C VAL A 153 30.17 -33.13 -17.26
N LEU A 154 30.22 -32.83 -15.95
CA LEU A 154 31.16 -33.49 -15.03
C LEU A 154 30.86 -34.99 -14.89
N LEU A 155 29.57 -35.37 -14.83
CA LEU A 155 29.16 -36.77 -14.79
C LEU A 155 29.52 -37.54 -16.06
N ASP A 156 29.52 -36.89 -17.22
CA ASP A 156 29.95 -37.49 -18.50
C ASP A 156 31.46 -37.62 -18.63
N ALA A 157 32.24 -36.73 -18.01
CA ALA A 157 33.70 -36.81 -17.98
C ALA A 157 34.22 -37.84 -16.95
N LEU A 158 33.46 -38.10 -15.89
CA LEU A 158 33.85 -38.97 -14.77
C LEU A 158 34.34 -40.38 -15.16
N PRO A 159 33.73 -41.11 -16.12
CA PRO A 159 34.20 -42.42 -16.53
C PRO A 159 35.60 -42.39 -17.15
N ASP A 160 35.91 -41.36 -17.94
CA ASP A 160 37.18 -41.22 -18.63
C ASP A 160 38.28 -40.75 -17.67
N GLU A 161 37.98 -39.78 -16.79
CA GLU A 161 38.90 -39.32 -15.74
C GLU A 161 39.22 -40.42 -14.73
N SER A 162 38.21 -41.19 -14.31
CA SER A 162 38.41 -42.28 -13.35
C SER A 162 39.17 -43.46 -13.97
N ALA A 163 38.91 -43.78 -15.24
CA ALA A 163 39.65 -44.83 -15.95
C ALA A 163 41.13 -44.46 -16.11
N ALA A 164 41.43 -43.20 -16.46
CA ALA A 164 42.79 -42.69 -16.57
C ALA A 164 43.58 -42.73 -15.25
N LEU A 165 42.91 -42.57 -14.10
CA LEU A 165 43.55 -42.58 -12.79
C LEU A 165 43.68 -43.99 -12.17
N ILE A 166 42.71 -44.88 -12.40
CA ILE A 166 42.63 -46.18 -11.72
C ILE A 166 43.33 -47.29 -12.52
N ALA A 167 43.20 -47.29 -13.85
CA ALA A 167 43.78 -48.32 -14.71
C ALA A 167 44.28 -47.72 -16.05
N PRO A 168 45.47 -47.08 -16.05
CA PRO A 168 46.02 -46.43 -17.24
C PRO A 168 46.30 -47.40 -18.41
N ASP A 169 46.66 -48.65 -18.11
CA ASP A 169 47.06 -49.66 -19.12
C ASP A 169 45.86 -50.42 -19.72
N GLU A 170 44.76 -50.58 -18.96
CA GLU A 170 43.51 -51.20 -19.43
C GLU A 170 42.28 -50.43 -18.92
N PRO A 171 41.95 -49.29 -19.56
CA PRO A 171 40.90 -48.40 -19.07
C PRO A 171 39.46 -48.90 -19.36
N GLU A 172 39.29 -49.77 -20.36
CA GLU A 172 37.98 -50.23 -20.85
C GLU A 172 37.05 -50.86 -19.78
N PRO A 173 37.50 -51.80 -18.93
CA PRO A 173 36.63 -52.40 -17.91
C PRO A 173 36.20 -51.41 -16.82
N VAL A 174 37.09 -50.50 -16.41
CA VAL A 174 36.80 -49.48 -15.38
C VAL A 174 35.83 -48.44 -15.93
N ARG A 175 36.08 -47.96 -17.14
CA ARG A 175 35.23 -47.01 -17.86
C ARG A 175 33.80 -47.54 -17.99
N LYS A 176 33.63 -48.80 -18.39
CA LYS A 176 32.32 -49.43 -18.56
C LYS A 176 31.53 -49.52 -17.26
N VAL A 177 32.16 -49.95 -16.17
CA VAL A 177 31.50 -50.07 -14.86
C VAL A 177 31.06 -48.70 -14.32
N ILE A 178 31.88 -47.67 -14.51
CA ILE A 178 31.57 -46.30 -14.06
C ILE A 178 30.50 -45.67 -14.96
N ALA A 179 30.58 -45.84 -16.28
CA ALA A 179 29.57 -45.36 -17.22
C ALA A 179 28.19 -45.99 -16.96
N ASP A 180 28.12 -47.29 -16.66
CA ASP A 180 26.86 -47.97 -16.30
C ASP A 180 26.25 -47.38 -15.01
N LYS A 181 27.09 -47.07 -14.01
CA LYS A 181 26.65 -46.42 -12.76
C LYS A 181 26.18 -44.97 -12.98
N VAL A 182 26.90 -44.19 -13.79
CA VAL A 182 26.50 -42.82 -14.17
C VAL A 182 25.17 -42.83 -14.93
N SER A 183 24.98 -43.77 -15.86
CA SER A 183 23.74 -43.94 -16.60
C SER A 183 22.56 -44.27 -15.68
N LYS A 184 22.77 -45.17 -14.71
CA LYS A 184 21.77 -45.48 -13.67
C LYS A 184 21.43 -44.25 -12.82
N LEU A 185 22.42 -43.47 -12.41
CA LEU A 185 22.23 -42.25 -11.62
C LEU A 185 21.42 -41.20 -12.41
N LYS A 186 21.76 -40.96 -13.68
CA LYS A 186 21.01 -40.06 -14.58
C LYS A 186 19.55 -40.48 -14.71
N LYS A 187 19.28 -41.79 -14.84
CA LYS A 187 17.92 -42.33 -14.92
C LYS A 187 17.13 -42.10 -13.63
N THR A 188 17.77 -42.26 -12.46
CA THR A 188 17.14 -41.98 -11.16
C THR A 188 16.84 -40.49 -10.99
N ILE A 189 17.77 -39.60 -11.34
CA ILE A 189 17.56 -38.15 -11.26
C ILE A 189 16.39 -37.71 -12.16
N ARG A 190 16.31 -38.23 -13.39
CA ARG A 190 15.19 -37.93 -14.31
C ARG A 190 13.85 -38.41 -13.76
N ALA A 191 13.79 -39.62 -13.21
CA ALA A 191 12.56 -40.15 -12.61
C ALA A 191 12.11 -39.32 -11.38
N GLN A 192 13.06 -38.84 -10.57
CA GLN A 192 12.74 -37.97 -9.42
C GLN A 192 12.26 -36.59 -9.86
N LEU A 193 12.84 -36.00 -10.92
CA LEU A 193 12.38 -34.73 -11.48
C LEU A 193 10.96 -34.84 -12.07
N GLU A 194 10.63 -35.95 -12.73
CA GLU A 194 9.29 -36.22 -13.25
C GLU A 194 8.23 -36.40 -12.16
N GLU A 195 8.60 -36.94 -10.99
CA GLU A 195 7.71 -37.06 -9.84
C GLU A 195 7.50 -35.71 -9.13
N VAL A 196 8.54 -34.89 -9.01
CA VAL A 196 8.43 -33.53 -8.45
C VAL A 196 7.59 -32.62 -9.36
N GLY A 197 7.69 -32.77 -10.68
CA GLY A 197 6.89 -31.99 -11.64
C GLY A 197 5.40 -32.34 -11.69
N LYS A 198 4.97 -33.47 -11.10
CA LYS A 198 3.55 -33.86 -10.99
C LYS A 198 2.90 -33.38 -9.68
N GLY A 199 3.70 -32.90 -8.74
CA GLY A 199 3.22 -32.29 -7.50
C GLY A 199 3.08 -30.78 -7.65
N GLU A 200 2.16 -30.31 -8.49
CA GLU A 200 1.68 -28.93 -8.32
C GLU A 200 0.73 -28.88 -7.11
N PRO A 201 0.81 -27.82 -6.28
CA PRO A 201 0.06 -27.73 -5.03
C PRO A 201 -1.41 -27.41 -5.31
N GLU A 202 -2.30 -28.21 -4.72
CA GLU A 202 -3.63 -27.72 -4.35
C GLU A 202 -3.43 -26.65 -3.27
N ASP A 203 -3.51 -25.37 -3.67
CA ASP A 203 -4.09 -24.26 -2.89
C ASP A 203 -4.14 -22.96 -3.72
#